data_AF-K2ER42-F1
#
_entry.id   AF-K2ER42-F1
#
_cell.length_a   1.000
_cell.length_b   1.000
_cell.length_c   1.000
_cell.angle_alpha   90.00
_cell.angle_beta   90.00
_cell.angle_gamma   90.00
#
_symmetry.space_group_name_H-M   'P 1'
#
loop_
_entity.id
_entity.type
_entity.pdbx_description
1 polymer ?
#
loop_
_entity_poly.entity_id
_entity_poly.type
_entity_poly.pdbx_seq_one_letter_code
_entity_poly.pdbx_strand_id
1 'polypeptide(L)'
;MLNKKLMISLLCAPLLSGCSVFMAAHKTGVDAEKLGECRTRACIISKGAVPVHTKKDSKGEITEETYQVKKPTGSAARAVMHGGLDVLTCGLWEVIGTPVEGTLDKDKFYTIKVTYQKDGETVKAVQLN
;
A
#
# COMPACT_ATOMS: atom_id res chain seq x y z
N MET A 1 13.28 -41.82 20.38
CA MET A 1 13.52 -41.82 18.93
C MET A 1 12.57 -40.82 18.30
N LEU A 2 13.07 -39.63 17.96
CA LEU A 2 12.25 -38.58 17.34
C LEU A 2 11.82 -39.10 15.96
N ASN A 3 10.51 -39.27 15.74
CA ASN A 3 9.99 -39.85 14.51
C ASN A 3 10.49 -39.06 13.30
N LYS A 4 11.02 -39.72 12.28
CA LYS A 4 11.53 -39.07 11.05
C LYS A 4 10.47 -38.16 10.39
N LYS A 5 9.19 -38.53 10.54
CA LYS A 5 8.02 -37.71 10.15
C LYS A 5 7.88 -36.42 10.97
N LEU A 6 8.18 -36.48 12.26
CA LEU A 6 8.17 -35.33 13.18
C LEU A 6 9.32 -34.36 12.89
N MET A 7 10.51 -34.86 12.53
CA MET A 7 11.63 -34.00 12.08
C MET A 7 11.34 -33.28 10.76
N ILE A 8 10.69 -33.96 9.80
CA ILE A 8 10.31 -33.33 8.51
C ILE A 8 9.24 -32.25 8.73
N SER A 9 8.29 -32.50 9.64
CA SER A 9 7.29 -31.51 10.04
C SER A 9 7.91 -30.28 10.72
N LEU A 10 8.92 -30.48 11.58
CA LEU A 10 9.58 -29.41 12.32
C LEU A 10 10.52 -28.56 11.44
N LEU A 11 11.08 -29.14 10.37
CA LEU A 11 11.96 -28.44 9.43
C LEU A 11 11.20 -27.54 8.43
N CYS A 12 9.91 -27.80 8.21
CA CYS A 12 9.08 -27.05 7.23
C CYS A 12 8.40 -25.80 7.83
N ALA A 13 8.21 -25.76 9.16
CA ALA A 13 7.57 -24.64 9.85
C ALA A 13 8.24 -23.26 9.65
N PRO A 14 9.59 -23.11 9.65
CA PRO A 14 10.23 -21.80 9.52
C PRO A 14 10.25 -21.25 8.07
N LEU A 15 9.81 -22.02 7.07
CA LEU A 15 9.70 -21.50 5.69
C LEU A 15 8.49 -20.60 5.49
N LEU A 16 7.50 -20.66 6.39
CA LEU A 16 6.26 -19.89 6.30
C LEU A 16 6.39 -18.47 6.88
N SER A 17 7.26 -18.27 7.88
CA SER A 17 7.51 -16.95 8.51
C SER A 17 8.25 -15.97 7.59
N GLY A 18 8.92 -16.46 6.54
CA GLY A 18 9.58 -15.57 5.56
C GLY A 18 8.60 -14.72 4.74
N CYS A 19 7.38 -15.20 4.53
CA CYS A 19 6.39 -14.52 3.68
C CYS A 19 5.80 -13.28 4.35
N SER A 20 5.47 -13.34 5.64
CA SER A 20 4.89 -12.22 6.38
C SER A 20 5.89 -11.10 6.60
N VAL A 21 7.14 -11.44 6.94
CA VAL A 21 8.24 -10.48 7.08
C VAL A 21 8.48 -9.74 5.77
N PHE A 22 8.48 -10.47 4.65
CA PHE A 22 8.60 -9.86 3.32
C PHE A 22 7.43 -8.93 3.02
N MET A 23 6.18 -9.36 3.25
CA MET A 23 5.02 -8.49 3.02
C MET A 23 5.00 -7.26 3.94
N ALA A 24 5.40 -7.41 5.20
CA ALA A 24 5.48 -6.32 6.16
C ALA A 24 6.57 -5.31 5.80
N ALA A 25 7.69 -5.77 5.23
CA ALA A 25 8.78 -4.90 4.76
C ALA A 25 8.47 -4.22 3.41
N HIS A 26 7.73 -4.90 2.53
CA HIS A 26 7.49 -4.45 1.18
C HIS A 26 6.66 -3.16 1.15
N LYS A 27 7.27 -2.08 0.64
CA LYS A 27 6.62 -0.78 0.53
C LYS A 27 5.74 -0.72 -0.71
N THR A 28 4.44 -0.46 -0.54
CA THR A 28 3.50 -0.23 -1.66
C THR A 28 2.70 1.05 -1.45
N GLY A 29 2.24 1.68 -2.53
CA GLY A 29 1.52 2.96 -2.45
C GLY A 29 2.43 4.18 -2.52
N VAL A 30 1.85 5.38 -2.49
CA VAL A 30 2.55 6.65 -2.72
C VAL A 30 2.12 7.71 -1.73
N ASP A 31 3.08 8.47 -1.22
CA ASP A 31 2.86 9.62 -0.33
C ASP A 31 2.18 10.79 -1.06
N ALA A 32 1.30 11.51 -0.37
CA ALA A 32 0.59 12.65 -0.95
C ALA A 32 1.55 13.78 -1.40
N GLU A 33 2.65 13.99 -0.67
CA GLU A 33 3.67 14.99 -1.02
C GLU A 33 4.31 14.70 -2.38
N LYS A 34 4.61 13.43 -2.67
CA LYS A 34 5.17 13.01 -3.97
C LYS A 34 4.21 13.24 -5.14
N LEU A 35 2.91 13.30 -4.87
CA LEU A 35 1.90 13.67 -5.87
C LEU A 35 1.79 15.19 -6.04
N GLY A 36 2.05 15.97 -4.98
CA GLY A 36 2.13 17.43 -5.05
C GLY A 36 3.30 17.95 -5.91
N GLU A 37 4.35 17.14 -6.08
CA GLU A 37 5.46 17.43 -7.00
C GLU A 37 5.09 17.28 -8.48
N CYS A 38 4.03 16.53 -8.80
CA CYS A 38 3.61 16.31 -10.19
C CYS A 38 3.01 17.58 -10.81
N ARG A 39 3.49 17.91 -12.02
CA ARG A 39 3.00 19.05 -12.82
C ARG A 39 2.08 18.68 -13.96
N THR A 40 1.97 17.39 -14.30
CA THR A 40 1.16 16.90 -15.41
C THR A 40 0.22 15.80 -14.96
N ARG A 41 -0.90 15.64 -15.68
CA ARG A 41 -1.83 14.52 -15.50
C ARG A 41 -1.14 13.16 -15.60
N ALA A 42 -0.28 13.00 -16.61
CA ALA A 42 0.47 11.76 -16.82
C ALA A 42 1.37 11.40 -15.63
N CYS A 43 2.00 12.39 -14.98
CA CYS A 43 2.81 12.16 -13.78
C CYS A 43 1.97 11.57 -12.65
N ILE A 44 0.80 12.15 -12.37
CA ILE A 44 -0.09 11.68 -11.30
C ILE A 44 -0.52 10.23 -11.53
N ILE A 45 -0.95 9.91 -12.75
CA ILE A 45 -1.35 8.55 -13.13
C ILE A 45 -0.17 7.58 -13.04
N SER A 46 1.03 8.00 -13.48
CA SER A 46 2.25 7.16 -13.44
C SER A 46 2.66 6.75 -12.02
N LYS A 47 2.29 7.56 -11.02
CA LYS A 47 2.51 7.28 -9.60
C LYS A 47 1.44 6.34 -9.00
N GLY A 48 0.52 5.83 -9.81
CA GLY A 48 -0.49 4.86 -9.37
C GLY A 48 -1.77 5.51 -8.81
N ALA A 49 -2.03 6.77 -9.14
CA ALA A 49 -3.30 7.42 -8.86
C ALA A 49 -4.34 6.99 -9.90
N VAL A 50 -5.54 6.60 -9.44
CA VAL A 50 -6.64 6.15 -10.30
C VAL A 50 -7.76 7.19 -10.31
N PRO A 51 -8.15 7.76 -11.46
CA PRO A 51 -9.22 8.76 -11.51
C PRO A 51 -10.56 8.12 -11.18
N VAL A 52 -11.28 8.69 -10.22
CA VAL A 52 -12.61 8.23 -9.77
C VAL A 52 -13.73 9.19 -10.17
N HIS A 53 -13.41 10.47 -10.35
CA HIS A 53 -14.39 11.46 -10.79
C HIS A 53 -13.71 12.53 -11.62
N THR A 54 -14.28 12.86 -12.79
CA THR A 54 -13.76 13.89 -13.68
C THR A 54 -14.82 14.94 -13.93
N LYS A 55 -14.48 16.20 -13.71
CA LYS A 55 -15.33 17.35 -14.00
C LYS A 55 -14.78 18.09 -15.22
N LYS A 56 -15.66 18.31 -16.18
CA LYS A 56 -15.35 19.02 -17.42
C LYS A 56 -16.06 20.38 -17.46
N ASP A 57 -15.48 21.33 -18.18
CA ASP A 57 -16.13 22.60 -18.46
C ASP A 57 -17.17 22.49 -19.60
N SER A 58 -17.79 23.62 -19.94
CA SER A 58 -18.77 23.71 -21.03
C SER A 58 -18.18 23.46 -22.42
N LYS A 59 -16.85 23.47 -22.57
CA LYS A 59 -16.12 23.17 -23.83
C LYS A 59 -15.64 21.72 -23.87
N GLY A 60 -15.80 20.95 -22.79
CA GLY A 60 -15.39 19.56 -22.68
C GLY A 60 -13.98 19.36 -22.13
N GLU A 61 -13.30 20.42 -21.71
CA GLU A 61 -11.95 20.37 -21.14
C GLU A 61 -11.99 19.96 -19.66
N ILE A 62 -11.01 19.18 -19.20
CA ILE A 62 -10.93 18.72 -17.82
C ILE A 62 -10.52 19.88 -16.93
N THR A 63 -11.35 20.21 -15.93
CA THR A 63 -11.06 21.29 -14.97
C THR A 63 -10.65 20.76 -13.60
N GLU A 64 -11.21 19.62 -13.21
CA GLU A 64 -10.98 19.01 -11.91
C GLU A 64 -11.10 17.49 -12.03
N GLU A 65 -10.16 16.74 -11.45
CA GLU A 65 -10.20 15.28 -11.38
C GLU A 65 -9.89 14.83 -9.96
N THR A 66 -10.74 13.97 -9.43
CA THR A 66 -10.56 13.31 -8.14
C THR A 66 -9.90 11.97 -8.40
N TYR A 67 -8.81 11.69 -7.69
CA TYR A 67 -8.08 10.43 -7.77
C TYR A 67 -8.12 9.68 -6.46
N GLN A 68 -8.20 8.36 -6.55
CA GLN A 68 -7.94 7.44 -5.45
C GLN A 68 -6.49 6.95 -5.54
N VAL A 69 -5.78 7.00 -4.41
CA VAL A 69 -4.36 6.64 -4.33
C VAL A 69 -4.17 5.66 -3.19
N LYS A 70 -3.39 4.61 -3.41
CA LYS A 70 -3.00 3.68 -2.34
C LYS A 70 -2.03 4.39 -1.37
N LYS A 71 -2.39 4.43 -0.09
CA LYS A 71 -1.52 4.93 0.99
C LYS A 71 -0.21 4.12 1.02
N PRO A 72 0.91 4.76 1.37
CA PRO A 72 2.15 4.05 1.63
C PRO A 72 1.92 3.02 2.75
N THR A 73 2.09 1.74 2.43
CA THR A 73 2.06 0.62 3.36
C THR A 73 3.42 -0.06 3.38
N GLY A 74 3.81 -0.63 4.50
CA GLY A 74 5.09 -1.34 4.67
C GLY A 74 6.03 -0.62 5.65
N SER A 75 6.61 -1.36 6.58
CA SER A 75 7.46 -0.84 7.65
C SER A 75 8.52 -1.86 8.05
N ALA A 76 9.77 -1.40 8.12
CA ALA A 76 10.87 -2.21 8.65
C ALA A 76 10.62 -2.61 10.12
N ALA A 77 9.99 -1.74 10.91
CA ALA A 77 9.61 -2.07 12.28
C ALA A 77 8.53 -3.16 12.34
N ARG A 78 7.54 -3.15 11.42
CA ARG A 78 6.56 -4.25 11.30
C ARG A 78 7.26 -5.55 10.90
N ALA A 79 8.19 -5.50 9.94
CA ALA A 79 8.95 -6.67 9.53
C ALA A 79 9.78 -7.29 10.67
N VAL A 80 10.42 -6.45 11.49
CA VAL A 80 11.15 -6.90 12.69
C VAL A 80 10.19 -7.49 13.73
N MET A 81 9.00 -6.93 13.93
CA MET A 81 7.99 -7.49 14.83
C MET A 81 7.50 -8.85 14.36
N HIS A 82 7.14 -8.98 13.08
CA HIS A 82 6.75 -10.27 12.48
C HIS A 82 7.86 -11.31 12.64
N GLY A 83 9.09 -10.99 12.25
CA GLY A 83 10.21 -11.92 12.35
C GLY A 83 10.59 -12.26 13.79
N GLY A 84 10.54 -11.28 14.70
CA GLY A 84 10.85 -11.47 16.11
C GLY A 84 9.80 -12.30 16.84
N LEU A 85 8.52 -11.97 16.66
CA LEU A 85 7.42 -12.70 17.28
C LEU A 85 7.28 -14.11 16.72
N ASP A 86 7.57 -14.33 15.45
CA ASP A 86 7.60 -15.67 14.87
C ASP A 86 8.68 -16.55 15.50
N VAL A 87 9.90 -16.02 15.72
CA VAL A 87 10.96 -16.77 16.40
C VAL A 87 10.59 -17.04 17.86
N LEU A 88 10.05 -16.04 18.56
CA LEU A 88 9.70 -16.15 19.98
C LEU A 88 8.51 -17.08 20.25
N THR A 89 7.58 -17.16 19.29
CA THR A 89 6.35 -17.97 19.43
C THR A 89 6.37 -19.25 18.60
N CYS A 90 7.53 -19.63 18.04
CA CYS A 90 7.70 -20.76 17.12
C CYS A 90 6.71 -20.72 15.93
N GLY A 91 6.40 -19.53 15.42
CA GLY A 91 5.49 -19.30 14.28
C GLY A 91 4.00 -19.25 14.65
N LEU A 92 3.64 -19.17 15.93
CA LEU A 92 2.23 -19.02 16.35
C LEU A 92 1.69 -17.62 15.99
N TRP A 93 2.55 -16.59 15.98
CA TRP A 93 2.19 -15.23 15.59
C TRP A 93 1.62 -15.17 14.16
N GLU A 94 2.17 -15.91 13.20
CA GLU A 94 1.59 -16.00 11.86
C GLU A 94 0.14 -16.50 11.81
N VAL A 95 -0.23 -17.40 12.72
CA VAL A 95 -1.57 -18.00 12.73
C VAL A 95 -2.63 -17.05 13.30
N ILE A 96 -2.23 -16.17 14.22
CA ILE A 96 -3.15 -15.32 14.99
C ILE A 96 -2.98 -13.83 14.62
N GLY A 97 -1.75 -13.33 14.63
CA GLY A 97 -1.41 -11.94 14.38
C GLY A 97 -1.64 -11.51 12.94
N THR A 98 -1.20 -12.29 11.96
CA THR A 98 -1.33 -11.96 10.53
C THR A 98 -2.80 -11.79 10.08
N PRO A 99 -3.74 -12.68 10.46
CA PRO A 99 -5.17 -12.46 10.18
C PRO A 99 -5.75 -11.23 10.88
N VAL A 100 -5.40 -11.00 12.16
CA VAL A 100 -5.88 -9.84 12.93
C VAL A 100 -5.42 -8.54 12.27
N GLU A 101 -4.15 -8.46 11.89
CA GLU A 101 -3.59 -7.33 11.15
C GLU A 101 -4.35 -7.09 9.84
N GLY A 102 -4.65 -8.15 9.08
CA GLY A 102 -5.44 -8.07 7.85
C GLY A 102 -6.85 -7.50 8.04
N THR A 103 -7.50 -7.77 9.18
CA THR A 103 -8.84 -7.22 9.48
C THR A 103 -8.85 -5.77 9.94
N LEU A 104 -7.72 -5.29 10.50
CA LEU A 104 -7.56 -3.91 10.98
C LEU A 104 -7.09 -2.95 9.88
N ASP A 105 -6.55 -3.48 8.80
CA ASP A 105 -6.00 -2.76 7.64
C ASP A 105 -7.13 -2.21 6.71
N LYS A 106 -8.08 -1.43 7.26
CA LYS A 106 -9.32 -1.04 6.55
C LYS A 106 -9.18 0.13 5.58
N ASP A 107 -8.22 1.04 5.77
CA ASP A 107 -8.14 2.29 5.00
C ASP A 107 -6.85 2.42 4.18
N LYS A 108 -6.70 1.57 3.16
CA LYS A 108 -5.51 1.53 2.28
C LYS A 108 -5.48 2.62 1.23
N PHE A 109 -6.53 3.41 1.09
CA PHE A 109 -6.63 4.44 0.05
C PHE A 109 -6.93 5.80 0.66
N TYR A 110 -6.43 6.85 0.00
CA TYR A 110 -6.80 8.24 0.24
C TYR A 110 -7.19 8.88 -1.08
N THR A 111 -7.92 9.98 -0.98
CA THR A 111 -8.44 10.68 -2.14
C THR A 111 -7.72 12.02 -2.29
N ILE A 112 -7.30 12.34 -3.51
CA ILE A 112 -6.78 13.67 -3.84
C ILE A 112 -7.66 14.31 -4.90
N LYS A 113 -7.78 15.62 -4.82
CA LYS A 113 -8.45 16.48 -5.78
C LYS A 113 -7.40 17.28 -6.53
N VAL A 114 -7.41 17.16 -7.85
CA VAL A 114 -6.44 17.80 -8.74
C VAL A 114 -7.19 18.79 -9.61
N THR A 115 -6.75 20.05 -9.58
CA THR A 115 -7.28 21.10 -10.44
C THR A 115 -6.32 21.35 -11.59
N TYR A 116 -6.85 21.43 -12.82
CA TYR A 116 -6.07 21.66 -14.03
C TYR A 116 -6.12 23.12 -14.47
N GLN A 117 -5.15 23.51 -15.29
CA GLN A 117 -5.22 24.75 -16.05
C GLN A 117 -6.18 24.61 -17.24
N LYS A 118 -6.42 25.72 -17.97
CA LYS A 118 -7.29 25.77 -19.17
C LYS A 118 -6.75 24.96 -20.37
N ASP A 119 -5.71 24.15 -20.17
CA ASP A 119 -5.19 23.20 -21.14
C ASP A 119 -5.65 21.76 -20.87
N GLY A 120 -6.27 21.51 -19.71
CA GLY A 120 -6.74 20.19 -19.29
C GLY A 120 -5.64 19.18 -18.96
N GLU A 121 -4.36 19.59 -18.94
CA GLU A 121 -3.22 18.69 -18.80
C GLU A 121 -2.23 19.12 -17.71
N THR A 122 -2.06 20.44 -17.54
CA THR A 122 -1.17 21.01 -16.53
C THR A 122 -1.86 21.10 -15.18
N VAL A 123 -1.21 20.54 -14.16
CA VAL A 123 -1.71 20.55 -12.78
C VAL A 123 -1.48 21.94 -12.17
N LYS A 124 -2.57 22.57 -11.74
CA LYS A 124 -2.54 23.85 -11.03
C LYS A 124 -2.41 23.68 -9.52
N ALA A 125 -3.15 22.72 -8.96
CA ALA A 125 -3.17 22.45 -7.53
C ALA A 125 -3.54 20.99 -7.25
N VAL A 126 -2.97 20.43 -6.19
CA VAL A 126 -3.31 19.12 -5.64
C VAL A 126 -3.73 19.33 -4.19
N GLN A 127 -4.92 18.87 -3.83
CA GLN A 127 -5.50 18.98 -2.49
C GLN A 127 -5.84 17.59 -1.97
N LEU A 128 -5.46 17.29 -0.74
CA LEU A 128 -5.92 16.06 -0.07
C LEU A 128 -7.37 16.27 0.38
N ASN A 129 -8.22 15.28 0.12
CA ASN A 129 -9.64 15.34 0.49
C ASN A 129 -9.93 14.50 1.73
#